data_AF-A0A1A8MPP5-F1
#
_entry.id   AF-A0A1A8MPP5-F1
#
_cell.length_a   1.000
_cell.length_b   1.000
_cell.length_c   1.000
_cell.angle_alpha   90.00
_cell.angle_beta   90.00
_cell.angle_gamma   90.00
#
_symmetry.space_group_name_H-M   'P 1'
#
loop_
_entity.id
_entity.type
_entity.pdbx_description
1 polymer ?
#
loop_
_entity_poly.entity_id
_entity_poly.type
_entity_poly.pdbx_seq_one_letter_code
_entity_poly.pdbx_strand_id
1 'polypeptide(L)'
;LDCEQDKVKDILDQVVTVGRHVKGYHYIIANLGFIDGDLSKIQYGGANVSGFQIVDFDDPMVAKFDQGWEALEEKEYPGADSKIRYTSALTYDAVQVMTEAFQYLHKQRIDFTRRANTGDCLANPAVPWAQGVEIERALKQVHVEGITGNIQFDQHGKRVNYSVSIMELKSNGPVKIGYWNEVDKMVVNKSDIFSNDTTGMENKTVIVTTILEAPYVMTKKNADLFVDNERYEGYCVDLAAEIAKHCGFKYQLKIVQDGKYGARDAETKIWNGMVGELVYGKADIAVAPLTITLVREEVIDFSKPFMSLGISIMIKKPQKSKPGVFSFLDPLAYEIWMCIVFAYIGVSVVLFLVSRFSPYEWHTEEYEDGQIQTNESTNEFGIFNSLWFSLGAFMRQGCDISPRSLSGRIVGGVWWFFTLIIISSYTANLAAFLTVERMVSPIESAEDLAKQTEIAYGTLDSGSTKEFFRRSKIALFDKMWTYMRSAEPSVFVKTTAEGVQRVRKSKGKYAYLLESTMNEYIEQRKPCDTMKVGGNLDSKGYGIATPKGSSLGWVE
;
A
#
# COMPACT_ATOMS: atom_id res chain seq x y z
N LEU A 1 9.73 -12.59 30.43
CA LEU A 1 9.54 -12.31 31.86
C LEU A 1 10.53 -13.19 32.60
N ASP A 2 11.65 -12.62 33.04
CA ASP A 2 12.68 -13.30 33.82
C ASP A 2 12.58 -12.80 35.26
N CYS A 3 11.65 -13.40 36.00
CA CYS A 3 11.26 -12.97 37.33
C CYS A 3 10.81 -14.18 38.16
N GLU A 4 10.82 -14.01 39.48
CA GLU A 4 10.17 -14.91 40.42
C GLU A 4 8.65 -14.99 40.18
N GLN A 5 8.05 -16.09 40.63
CA GLN A 5 6.64 -16.39 40.38
C GLN A 5 5.68 -15.30 40.84
N ASP A 6 5.94 -14.70 42.00
CA ASP A 6 5.10 -13.62 42.55
C ASP A 6 5.14 -12.37 41.67
N LYS A 7 6.30 -12.06 41.10
CA LYS A 7 6.46 -10.94 40.16
C LYS A 7 5.84 -11.22 38.80
N VAL A 8 5.86 -12.48 38.34
CA VAL A 8 5.14 -12.87 37.12
C VAL A 8 3.65 -12.60 37.29
N LYS A 9 3.07 -12.98 38.43
CA LYS A 9 1.65 -12.71 38.75
C LYS A 9 1.33 -11.21 38.73
N ASP A 10 2.13 -10.39 39.43
CA ASP A 10 1.93 -8.93 39.47
C ASP A 10 1.97 -8.31 38.07
N ILE A 11 2.92 -8.73 37.24
CA ILE A 11 3.09 -8.21 35.88
C ILE A 11 1.95 -8.67 34.98
N LEU A 12 1.53 -9.93 35.05
CA LEU A 12 0.43 -10.44 34.23
C LEU A 12 -0.90 -9.76 34.57
N ASP A 13 -1.15 -9.46 35.84
CA ASP A 13 -2.34 -8.69 36.25
C ASP A 13 -2.34 -7.27 35.66
N GLN A 14 -1.19 -6.61 35.59
CA GLN A 14 -1.06 -5.32 34.91
C GLN A 14 -1.22 -5.44 33.39
N VAL A 15 -0.69 -6.50 32.77
CA VAL A 15 -0.85 -6.77 31.32
C VAL A 15 -2.32 -6.94 30.95
N VAL A 16 -3.08 -7.66 31.79
CA VAL A 16 -4.53 -7.82 31.62
C VAL A 16 -5.23 -6.48 31.79
N THR A 17 -4.90 -5.72 32.84
CA THR A 17 -5.49 -4.41 33.15
C THR A 17 -5.31 -3.40 32.01
N VAL A 18 -4.13 -3.38 31.38
CA VAL A 18 -3.81 -2.48 30.24
C VAL A 18 -4.30 -3.05 28.89
N GLY A 19 -4.88 -4.26 28.88
CA GLY A 19 -5.43 -4.88 27.67
C GLY A 19 -4.36 -5.38 26.67
N ARG A 20 -3.15 -5.70 27.14
CA ARG A 20 -2.04 -6.19 26.30
C ARG A 20 -1.94 -7.73 26.21
N HIS A 21 -3.01 -8.42 26.56
CA HIS A 21 -3.13 -9.88 26.48
C HIS A 21 -3.84 -10.33 25.18
N VAL A 22 -4.07 -9.41 24.23
CA VAL A 22 -4.79 -9.66 22.97
C VAL A 22 -3.91 -10.30 21.89
N LYS A 23 -4.54 -10.80 20.82
CA LYS A 23 -3.84 -11.32 19.62
C LYS A 23 -2.79 -10.33 19.10
N GLY A 24 -1.60 -10.86 18.81
CA GLY A 24 -0.44 -10.10 18.32
C GLY A 24 0.69 -9.97 19.34
N TYR A 25 0.41 -10.19 20.63
CA TYR A 25 1.44 -10.25 21.67
C TYR A 25 1.92 -11.69 21.91
N HIS A 26 3.20 -11.84 22.26
CA HIS A 26 3.81 -13.10 22.68
C HIS A 26 4.66 -12.88 23.94
N TYR A 27 4.37 -13.66 24.99
CA TYR A 27 5.09 -13.65 26.25
C TYR A 27 5.86 -14.95 26.47
N ILE A 28 7.10 -14.84 26.96
CA ILE A 28 7.90 -15.99 27.41
C ILE A 28 8.15 -15.84 28.91
N ILE A 29 7.79 -16.85 29.70
CA ILE A 29 8.05 -16.92 31.14
C ILE A 29 9.33 -17.75 31.34
N ALA A 30 10.38 -17.10 31.84
CA ALA A 30 11.73 -17.67 31.99
C ALA A 30 11.96 -18.15 33.42
N ASN A 31 11.15 -19.10 33.89
CA ASN A 31 11.33 -19.82 35.14
C ASN A 31 11.12 -21.32 34.92
N LEU A 32 11.39 -22.15 35.93
CA LEU A 32 11.30 -23.62 35.83
C LEU A 32 9.91 -24.18 36.23
N GLY A 33 8.99 -23.30 36.60
CA GLY A 33 7.64 -23.63 37.06
C GLY A 33 6.59 -22.83 36.29
N PHE A 34 6.45 -23.10 34.99
CA PHE A 34 5.45 -22.45 34.15
C PHE A 34 4.03 -22.60 34.70
N ILE A 35 3.71 -23.78 35.25
CA ILE A 35 2.37 -24.08 35.77
C ILE A 35 2.19 -23.71 37.26
N ASP A 36 3.23 -23.21 37.92
CA ASP A 36 3.18 -22.80 39.35
C ASP A 36 2.34 -21.51 39.54
N GLY A 37 1.90 -20.87 38.45
CA GLY A 37 1.19 -19.60 38.44
C GLY A 37 -0.22 -19.70 37.93
N ASP A 38 -1.03 -18.71 38.32
CA ASP A 38 -2.35 -18.55 37.75
C ASP A 38 -2.27 -17.99 36.32
N LEU A 39 -2.35 -18.89 35.34
CA LEU A 39 -2.39 -18.56 33.91
C LEU A 39 -3.83 -18.38 33.39
N SER A 40 -4.86 -18.61 34.22
CA SER A 40 -6.25 -18.60 33.78
C SER A 40 -6.71 -17.24 33.25
N LYS A 41 -6.18 -16.15 33.83
CA LYS A 41 -6.52 -14.76 33.47
C LYS A 41 -6.13 -14.37 32.05
N ILE A 42 -5.10 -15.01 31.49
CA ILE A 42 -4.57 -14.70 30.15
C ILE A 42 -4.88 -15.79 29.12
N GLN A 43 -5.37 -16.95 29.56
CA GLN A 43 -5.69 -18.11 28.71
C GLN A 43 -6.64 -17.78 27.56
N TYR A 44 -7.60 -16.87 27.79
CA TYR A 44 -8.59 -16.47 26.78
C TYR A 44 -8.32 -15.11 26.12
N GLY A 45 -7.14 -14.51 26.36
CA GLY A 45 -6.78 -13.20 25.82
C GLY A 45 -6.47 -13.21 24.32
N GLY A 46 -5.86 -14.29 23.84
CA GLY A 46 -5.42 -14.43 22.45
C GLY A 46 -3.93 -14.12 22.21
N ALA A 47 -3.20 -13.63 23.22
CA ALA A 47 -1.74 -13.61 23.20
C ALA A 47 -1.16 -15.01 23.38
N ASN A 48 -0.07 -15.32 22.68
CA ASN A 48 0.66 -16.58 22.88
C ASN A 48 1.50 -16.46 24.15
N VAL A 49 1.49 -17.49 25.00
CA VAL A 49 2.33 -17.53 26.21
C VAL A 49 3.03 -18.87 26.29
N SER A 50 4.35 -18.84 26.39
CA SER A 50 5.19 -20.03 26.50
C SER A 50 6.14 -19.92 27.70
N GLY A 51 6.64 -21.05 28.17
CA GLY A 51 7.59 -21.10 29.27
C GLY A 51 8.19 -22.49 29.46
N PHE A 52 8.80 -22.69 30.63
CA PHE A 52 9.58 -23.91 30.90
C PHE A 52 9.09 -24.60 32.17
N GLN A 53 9.15 -25.93 32.16
CA GLN A 53 8.73 -26.76 33.27
C GLN A 53 9.77 -27.84 33.52
N ILE A 54 10.32 -27.90 34.74
CA ILE A 54 11.29 -28.94 35.13
C ILE A 54 10.62 -30.18 35.73
N VAL A 55 9.47 -30.02 36.38
CA VAL A 55 8.69 -31.12 36.98
C VAL A 55 7.67 -31.62 35.96
N ASP A 56 7.80 -32.87 35.53
CA ASP A 56 6.89 -33.50 34.59
C ASP A 56 5.79 -34.27 35.33
N PHE A 57 4.58 -33.70 35.37
CA PHE A 57 3.44 -34.31 36.07
C PHE A 57 2.83 -35.50 35.32
N ASP A 58 3.24 -35.74 34.07
CA ASP A 58 2.84 -36.94 33.32
C ASP A 58 3.68 -38.16 33.71
N ASP A 59 4.80 -37.97 34.41
CA ASP A 59 5.61 -39.07 34.94
C ASP A 59 4.85 -39.80 36.07
N PRO A 60 4.68 -41.14 36.01
CA PRO A 60 4.00 -41.90 37.05
C PRO A 60 4.58 -41.74 38.46
N MET A 61 5.90 -41.54 38.57
CA MET A 61 6.57 -41.32 39.85
C MET A 61 6.18 -39.99 40.46
N VAL A 62 6.17 -38.94 39.64
CA VAL A 62 5.79 -37.57 40.02
C VAL A 62 4.30 -37.51 40.33
N ALA A 63 3.45 -38.10 39.48
CA ALA A 63 2.00 -38.14 39.70
C ALA A 63 1.63 -38.83 41.02
N LYS A 64 2.33 -39.93 41.38
CA LYS A 64 2.14 -40.61 42.67
C LYS A 64 2.60 -39.75 43.85
N PHE A 65 3.71 -39.02 43.70
CA PHE A 65 4.18 -38.10 44.71
C PHE A 65 3.20 -36.93 44.90
N ASP A 66 2.71 -36.33 43.81
CA ASP A 66 1.77 -35.21 43.80
C ASP A 66 0.43 -35.61 44.46
N GLN A 67 -0.10 -36.80 44.16
CA GLN A 67 -1.27 -37.34 44.86
C GLN A 67 -1.05 -37.52 46.37
N GLY A 68 0.16 -37.92 46.77
CA GLY A 68 0.51 -38.02 48.19
C GLY A 68 0.66 -36.66 48.86
N TRP A 69 1.20 -35.69 48.13
CA TRP A 69 1.39 -34.30 48.56
C TRP A 69 0.04 -33.62 48.80
N GLU A 70 -0.88 -33.71 47.84
CA GLU A 70 -2.24 -33.16 47.93
C GLU A 70 -3.09 -33.79 49.05
N ALA A 71 -2.73 -35.00 49.51
CA ALA A 71 -3.40 -35.70 50.60
C ALA A 71 -2.92 -35.27 52.00
N LEU A 72 -1.85 -34.47 52.11
CA LEU A 72 -1.31 -34.01 53.39
C LEU A 72 -2.22 -32.93 54.01
N GLU A 73 -2.28 -32.89 55.34
CA GLU A 73 -3.08 -31.88 56.06
C GLU A 73 -2.38 -30.51 56.02
N GLU A 74 -3.06 -29.49 55.49
CA GLU A 74 -2.55 -28.12 55.34
C GLU A 74 -2.06 -27.51 56.67
N LYS A 75 -2.68 -27.92 57.78
CA LYS A 75 -2.31 -27.44 59.12
C LYS A 75 -0.92 -27.91 59.55
N GLU A 76 -0.52 -29.11 59.13
CA GLU A 76 0.80 -29.67 59.44
C GLU A 76 1.82 -29.30 58.36
N TYR A 77 1.40 -29.27 57.09
CA TYR A 77 2.22 -28.91 55.93
C TYR A 77 1.58 -27.74 55.16
N PRO A 78 1.90 -26.48 55.50
CA PRO A 78 1.28 -25.33 54.86
C PRO A 78 1.64 -25.25 53.37
N GLY A 79 0.62 -25.09 52.52
CA GLY A 79 0.78 -25.03 51.05
C GLY A 79 0.82 -26.39 50.34
N ALA A 80 0.48 -27.47 51.04
CA ALA A 80 0.34 -28.81 50.44
C ALA A 80 -0.97 -29.03 49.67
N ASP A 81 -1.87 -28.05 49.67
CA ASP A 81 -3.17 -28.02 48.99
C ASP A 81 -3.10 -27.75 47.47
N SER A 82 -1.89 -27.48 46.97
CA SER A 82 -1.63 -27.17 45.57
C SER A 82 -0.48 -27.98 45.02
N LYS A 83 -0.39 -28.04 43.68
CA LYS A 83 0.71 -28.70 42.98
C LYS A 83 2.06 -28.25 43.53
N ILE A 84 2.98 -29.20 43.64
CA ILE A 84 4.31 -28.91 44.17
C ILE A 84 5.04 -27.87 43.31
N ARG A 85 5.57 -26.82 43.96
CA ARG A 85 6.43 -25.82 43.32
C ARG A 85 7.77 -26.42 42.92
N TYR A 86 8.36 -25.92 41.84
CA TYR A 86 9.66 -26.45 41.39
C TYR A 86 10.78 -26.32 42.43
N THR A 87 10.73 -25.30 43.30
CA THR A 87 11.70 -25.11 44.40
C THR A 87 11.54 -26.16 45.49
N SER A 88 10.30 -26.53 45.82
CA SER A 88 9.99 -27.60 46.77
C SER A 88 10.39 -28.96 46.20
N ALA A 89 10.17 -29.19 44.90
CA ALA A 89 10.60 -30.42 44.22
C ALA A 89 12.14 -30.58 44.27
N LEU A 90 12.89 -29.51 44.00
CA LEU A 90 14.35 -29.51 44.17
C LEU A 90 14.79 -29.76 45.61
N THR A 91 14.02 -29.28 46.59
CA THR A 91 14.30 -29.50 48.02
C THR A 91 14.11 -30.97 48.40
N TYR A 92 13.05 -31.60 47.89
CA TYR A 92 12.80 -33.03 48.07
C TYR A 92 13.94 -33.87 47.47
N ASP A 93 14.29 -33.58 46.22
CA ASP A 93 15.38 -34.26 45.50
C ASP A 93 16.74 -34.06 46.20
N ALA A 94 16.98 -32.89 46.80
CA ALA A 94 18.21 -32.61 47.55
C ALA A 94 18.37 -33.54 48.76
N VAL A 95 17.29 -33.87 49.47
CA VAL A 95 17.32 -34.81 50.60
C VAL A 95 17.66 -36.23 50.12
N GLN A 96 17.13 -36.64 48.97
CA GLN A 96 17.46 -37.92 48.35
C GLN A 96 18.95 -37.99 47.98
N VAL A 97 19.49 -36.93 47.35
CA VAL A 97 20.92 -36.84 47.00
C VAL A 97 21.81 -36.89 48.24
N MET A 98 21.46 -36.13 49.29
CA MET A 98 22.21 -36.14 50.55
C MET A 98 22.22 -37.53 51.20
N THR A 99 21.08 -38.22 51.18
CA THR A 99 20.94 -39.56 51.75
C THR A 99 21.81 -40.56 50.98
N GLU A 100 21.77 -40.55 49.65
CA GLU A 100 22.60 -41.43 48.83
C GLU A 100 24.10 -41.16 48.98
N ALA A 101 24.50 -39.88 49.10
CA ALA A 101 25.90 -39.52 49.35
C ALA A 101 26.43 -40.12 50.67
N PHE A 102 25.64 -40.03 51.75
CA PHE A 102 26.04 -40.63 53.04
C PHE A 102 26.00 -42.15 53.00
N GLN A 103 25.04 -42.75 52.30
CA GLN A 103 25.03 -44.20 52.08
C GLN A 103 26.27 -44.66 51.30
N TYR A 104 26.70 -43.90 50.29
CA TYR A 104 27.90 -44.17 49.53
C TYR A 104 29.17 -44.13 50.41
N LEU A 105 29.33 -43.09 51.21
CA LEU A 105 30.44 -42.97 52.17
C LEU A 105 30.46 -44.14 53.17
N HIS A 106 29.28 -44.55 53.66
CA HIS A 106 29.15 -45.71 54.55
C HIS A 106 29.53 -47.01 53.85
N LYS A 107 29.06 -47.24 52.61
CA LYS A 107 29.41 -48.41 51.78
C LYS A 107 30.91 -48.49 51.51
N GLN A 108 31.57 -47.35 51.29
CA GLN A 108 33.03 -47.27 51.12
C GLN A 108 33.83 -47.33 52.42
N ARG A 109 33.16 -47.43 53.58
CA ARG A 109 33.78 -47.45 54.92
C ARG A 109 34.67 -46.23 55.19
N ILE A 110 34.30 -45.07 54.65
CA ILE A 110 35.00 -43.81 54.91
C ILE A 110 34.50 -43.26 56.26
N ASP A 111 35.39 -43.16 57.25
CA ASP A 111 35.07 -42.56 58.55
C ASP A 111 35.03 -41.02 58.41
N PHE A 112 33.82 -40.47 58.41
CA PHE A 112 33.57 -39.03 58.43
C PHE A 112 33.21 -38.53 59.85
N THR A 113 33.47 -39.32 60.89
CA THR A 113 33.22 -38.89 62.27
C THR A 113 34.22 -37.80 62.65
N ARG A 114 33.70 -36.59 62.91
CA ARG A 114 34.54 -35.48 63.35
C ARG A 114 34.86 -35.64 64.83
N ARG A 115 36.13 -35.93 65.14
CA ARG A 115 36.60 -36.21 66.52
C ARG A 115 36.92 -34.95 67.35
N ALA A 116 36.80 -33.74 66.79
CA ALA A 116 37.15 -32.47 67.44
C ALA A 116 36.06 -31.40 67.24
N ASN A 117 35.84 -30.57 68.27
CA ASN A 117 34.96 -29.40 68.21
C ASN A 117 35.43 -28.41 67.13
N THR A 118 34.48 -27.80 66.42
CA THR A 118 34.68 -26.98 65.22
C THR A 118 35.46 -25.67 65.43
N GLY A 119 35.70 -25.27 66.67
CA GLY A 119 36.28 -23.96 66.99
C GLY A 119 35.38 -22.81 66.54
N ASP A 120 35.96 -21.61 66.49
CA ASP A 120 35.31 -20.40 65.98
C ASP A 120 35.47 -20.32 64.44
N CYS A 121 34.45 -19.86 63.73
CA CYS A 121 34.53 -19.63 62.28
C CYS A 121 35.54 -18.51 61.93
N LEU A 122 35.90 -17.66 62.89
CA LEU A 122 36.91 -16.61 62.76
C LEU A 122 38.33 -17.04 63.20
N ALA A 123 38.56 -18.33 63.42
CA ALA A 123 39.90 -18.83 63.74
C ALA A 123 40.91 -18.44 62.64
N ASN A 124 42.14 -18.04 63.04
CA ASN A 124 43.17 -17.56 62.11
C ASN A 124 44.51 -18.29 62.35
N PRO A 125 44.95 -19.20 61.44
CA PRO A 125 44.23 -19.65 60.25
C PRO A 125 43.11 -20.66 60.59
N ALA A 126 41.98 -20.55 59.90
CA ALA A 126 40.91 -21.54 60.00
C ALA A 126 41.39 -22.85 59.38
N VAL A 127 41.36 -23.93 60.16
CA VAL A 127 41.80 -25.25 59.70
C VAL A 127 40.64 -25.95 58.99
N PRO A 128 40.71 -26.19 57.66
CA PRO A 128 39.64 -26.87 56.94
C PRO A 128 39.52 -28.32 57.37
N TRP A 129 38.30 -28.85 57.36
CA TRP A 129 38.05 -30.25 57.67
C TRP A 129 38.30 -31.12 56.44
N ALA A 130 39.37 -31.91 56.47
CA ALA A 130 39.82 -32.70 55.32
C ALA A 130 38.76 -33.67 54.76
N GLN A 131 37.96 -34.28 55.63
CA GLN A 131 36.88 -35.18 55.21
C GLN A 131 35.74 -34.44 54.48
N GLY A 132 35.65 -33.11 54.59
CA GLY A 132 34.70 -32.32 53.80
C GLY A 132 34.91 -32.47 52.29
N VAL A 133 36.16 -32.64 51.85
CA VAL A 133 36.50 -32.87 50.43
C VAL A 133 36.00 -34.24 49.95
N GLU A 134 36.03 -35.24 50.83
CA GLU A 134 35.50 -36.59 50.53
C GLU A 134 33.96 -36.57 50.45
N ILE A 135 33.30 -35.80 51.32
CA ILE A 135 31.84 -35.61 51.28
C ILE A 135 31.42 -34.90 49.99
N GLU A 136 32.14 -33.83 49.62
CA GLU A 136 31.89 -33.13 48.35
C GLU A 136 32.07 -34.06 47.15
N ARG A 137 33.12 -34.90 47.15
CA ARG A 137 33.35 -35.90 46.11
C ARG A 137 32.21 -36.92 46.04
N ALA A 138 31.74 -37.42 47.19
CA ALA A 138 30.62 -38.33 47.25
C ALA A 138 29.34 -37.70 46.69
N LEU A 139 29.03 -36.45 47.07
CA LEU A 139 27.88 -35.71 46.54
C LEU A 139 27.92 -35.56 45.01
N LYS A 140 29.08 -35.22 44.45
CA LYS A 140 29.25 -35.08 42.99
C LYS A 140 29.16 -36.40 42.22
N GLN A 141 29.36 -37.54 42.89
CA GLN A 141 29.25 -38.87 42.31
C GLN A 141 27.83 -39.46 42.38
N VAL A 142 26.90 -38.80 43.08
CA VAL A 142 25.51 -39.26 43.16
C VAL A 142 24.86 -39.17 41.78
N HIS A 143 24.23 -40.27 41.39
CA HIS A 143 23.37 -40.36 40.22
C HIS A 143 22.06 -41.05 40.63
N VAL A 144 20.97 -40.28 40.61
CA VAL A 144 19.63 -40.73 41.03
C VAL A 144 18.57 -40.14 40.10
N GLU A 145 17.43 -40.83 40.03
CA GLU A 145 16.19 -40.29 39.47
C GLU A 145 15.34 -39.72 40.61
N GLY A 146 14.92 -38.47 40.46
CA GLY A 146 14.06 -37.75 41.40
C GLY A 146 12.82 -37.18 40.71
N ILE A 147 12.10 -36.28 41.39
CA ILE A 147 10.89 -35.64 40.87
C ILE A 147 11.23 -34.70 39.70
N THR A 148 12.43 -34.11 39.72
CA THR A 148 12.94 -33.29 38.62
C THR A 148 13.63 -34.11 37.53
N GLY A 149 13.44 -35.43 37.50
CA GLY A 149 14.07 -36.37 36.60
C GLY A 149 15.52 -36.70 36.98
N ASN A 150 16.36 -36.97 35.99
CA ASN A 150 17.74 -37.39 36.20
C ASN A 150 18.58 -36.32 36.91
N ILE A 151 19.29 -36.70 37.97
CA ILE A 151 20.19 -35.84 38.74
C ILE A 151 21.61 -36.37 38.62
N GLN A 152 22.47 -35.56 38.01
CA GLN A 152 23.91 -35.77 37.88
C GLN A 152 24.64 -34.44 38.02
N PHE A 153 25.86 -34.47 38.55
CA PHE A 153 26.66 -33.26 38.76
C PHE A 153 27.97 -33.30 37.98
N ASP A 154 28.44 -32.14 37.55
CA ASP A 154 29.79 -31.96 37.04
C ASP A 154 30.81 -31.84 38.19
N GLN A 155 32.08 -31.72 37.80
CA GLN A 155 33.20 -31.49 38.71
C GLN A 155 33.10 -30.20 39.55
N HIS A 156 32.23 -29.25 39.18
CA HIS A 156 31.94 -28.03 39.93
C HIS A 156 30.66 -28.10 40.78
N GLY A 157 29.91 -29.20 40.73
CA GLY A 157 28.63 -29.36 41.42
C GLY A 157 27.45 -28.73 40.68
N LYS A 158 27.60 -28.39 39.40
CA LYS A 158 26.48 -27.97 38.54
C LYS A 158 25.74 -29.18 38.04
N ARG A 159 24.41 -29.10 38.00
CA ARG A 159 23.59 -30.18 37.46
C ARG A 159 23.78 -30.28 35.95
N VAL A 160 24.00 -31.49 35.46
CA VAL A 160 24.17 -31.82 34.04
C VAL A 160 23.20 -32.93 33.66
N ASN A 161 23.02 -33.15 32.35
CA ASN A 161 22.15 -34.23 31.85
C ASN A 161 20.69 -34.14 32.38
N TYR A 162 20.21 -32.91 32.53
CA TYR A 162 18.83 -32.60 32.87
C TYR A 162 18.02 -32.36 31.59
N SER A 163 16.70 -32.52 31.69
CA SER A 163 15.75 -32.21 30.62
C SER A 163 14.73 -31.20 31.14
N VAL A 164 14.45 -30.17 30.35
CA VAL A 164 13.44 -29.16 30.66
C VAL A 164 12.34 -29.22 29.62
N SER A 165 11.10 -29.36 30.06
CA SER A 165 9.94 -29.36 29.18
C SER A 165 9.62 -27.94 28.72
N ILE A 166 9.30 -27.79 27.44
CA ILE A 166 8.83 -26.54 26.86
C ILE A 166 7.30 -26.59 26.84
N MET A 167 6.68 -25.61 27.49
CA MET A 167 5.24 -25.52 27.66
C MET A 167 4.67 -24.34 26.88
N GLU A 168 3.48 -24.52 26.32
CA GLU A 168 2.70 -23.45 25.69
C GLU A 168 1.29 -23.43 26.29
N LEU A 169 0.78 -22.23 26.58
CA LEU A 169 -0.60 -22.04 27.04
C LEU A 169 -1.55 -22.06 25.84
N LYS A 170 -2.42 -23.06 25.79
CA LYS A 170 -3.51 -23.19 24.81
C LYS A 170 -4.86 -22.93 25.49
N SER A 171 -5.93 -22.87 24.70
CA SER A 171 -7.30 -22.63 25.22
C SER A 171 -7.79 -23.73 26.16
N ASN A 172 -7.25 -24.95 26.08
CA ASN A 172 -7.54 -26.09 26.96
C ASN A 172 -6.58 -26.19 28.16
N GLY A 173 -5.61 -25.29 28.29
CA GLY A 173 -4.62 -25.28 29.37
C GLY A 173 -3.17 -25.34 28.86
N PRO A 174 -2.20 -25.48 29.77
CA PRO A 174 -0.79 -25.64 29.40
C PRO A 174 -0.54 -27.00 28.75
N VAL A 175 0.15 -27.02 27.61
CA VAL A 175 0.49 -28.23 26.85
C VAL A 175 2.00 -28.30 26.65
N LYS A 176 2.58 -29.49 26.78
CA LYS A 176 3.99 -29.76 26.51
C LYS A 176 4.21 -29.90 25.01
N ILE A 177 4.98 -28.98 24.42
CA ILE A 177 5.28 -28.97 22.97
C ILE A 177 6.63 -29.61 22.63
N GLY A 178 7.49 -29.82 23.63
CA GLY A 178 8.80 -30.41 23.43
C GLY A 178 9.63 -30.45 24.70
N TYR A 179 10.91 -30.77 24.55
CA TYR A 179 11.89 -30.73 25.62
C TYR A 179 13.20 -30.11 25.14
N TRP A 180 14.00 -29.65 26.10
CA TRP A 180 15.33 -29.14 25.88
C TRP A 180 16.33 -29.84 26.80
N ASN A 181 17.45 -30.27 26.25
CA ASN A 181 18.58 -30.77 27.03
C ASN A 181 19.91 -30.18 26.48
N GLU A 182 21.00 -30.41 27.20
CA GLU A 182 22.31 -29.84 26.83
C GLU A 182 22.88 -30.43 25.52
N VAL A 183 22.50 -31.66 25.17
CA VAL A 183 23.05 -32.45 24.06
C VAL A 183 22.25 -32.24 22.77
N ASP A 184 20.96 -32.60 22.79
CA ASP A 184 20.05 -32.56 21.65
C ASP A 184 19.48 -31.15 21.40
N LYS A 185 19.69 -30.21 22.33
CA LYS A 185 19.08 -28.86 22.31
C LYS A 185 17.55 -28.98 22.35
N MET A 186 16.83 -28.14 21.59
CA MET A 186 15.38 -28.15 21.56
C MET A 186 14.86 -29.23 20.61
N VAL A 187 14.13 -30.20 21.16
CA VAL A 187 13.43 -31.22 20.41
C VAL A 187 11.93 -31.01 20.58
N VAL A 188 11.24 -30.74 19.47
CA VAL A 188 9.79 -30.51 19.45
C VAL A 188 9.08 -31.82 19.13
N ASN A 189 7.98 -32.10 19.83
CA ASN A 189 7.15 -33.26 19.50
C ASN A 189 6.52 -33.03 18.12
N LYS A 190 6.83 -33.92 17.17
CA LYS A 190 6.46 -33.80 15.74
C LYS A 190 4.95 -33.72 15.48
N SER A 191 4.11 -34.07 16.45
CA SER A 191 2.66 -33.92 16.38
C SER A 191 2.19 -32.45 16.31
N ASP A 192 3.04 -31.49 16.68
CA ASP A 192 2.70 -30.06 16.68
C ASP A 192 3.44 -29.22 15.63
N ILE A 193 4.51 -29.76 15.00
CA ILE A 193 5.11 -29.13 13.80
C ILE A 193 4.30 -29.50 12.55
N PHE A 194 3.74 -30.71 12.55
CA PHE A 194 2.78 -31.21 11.57
C PHE A 194 1.62 -31.85 12.33
N SER A 195 0.85 -31.05 13.06
CA SER A 195 -0.58 -31.38 13.08
C SER A 195 -1.00 -31.47 11.62
N ASN A 196 -1.79 -32.47 11.23
CA ASN A 196 -2.42 -32.48 9.90
C ASN A 196 -3.07 -31.11 9.68
N ASP A 197 -2.36 -30.22 8.98
CA ASP A 197 -2.61 -28.77 8.98
C ASP A 197 -3.87 -28.39 8.18
N THR A 198 -4.59 -29.41 7.72
CA THR A 198 -5.95 -29.28 7.25
C THR A 198 -6.90 -28.88 8.39
N THR A 199 -6.74 -29.36 9.64
CA THR A 199 -7.73 -29.08 10.70
C THR A 199 -7.42 -27.84 11.55
N GLY A 200 -6.14 -27.46 11.69
CA GLY A 200 -5.72 -26.25 12.43
C GLY A 200 -6.07 -24.95 11.71
N MET A 201 -6.00 -24.95 10.38
CA MET A 201 -6.34 -23.79 9.54
C MET A 201 -7.86 -23.69 9.28
N GLU A 202 -8.59 -24.81 9.25
CA GLU A 202 -10.06 -24.84 9.07
C GLU A 202 -10.83 -24.16 10.22
N ASN A 203 -10.28 -24.14 11.43
CA ASN A 203 -10.93 -23.56 12.62
C ASN A 203 -10.48 -22.14 12.98
N LYS A 204 -9.41 -21.61 12.39
CA LYS A 204 -8.90 -20.28 12.73
C LYS A 204 -9.41 -19.25 11.73
N THR A 205 -10.22 -18.30 12.20
CA THR A 205 -10.70 -17.19 11.37
C THR A 205 -9.55 -16.23 11.07
N VAL A 206 -9.15 -16.16 9.81
CA VAL A 206 -8.11 -15.26 9.29
C VAL A 206 -8.64 -13.82 9.27
N ILE A 207 -7.89 -12.90 9.88
CA ILE A 207 -8.23 -11.47 9.89
C ILE A 207 -7.68 -10.84 8.61
N VAL A 208 -8.59 -10.48 7.70
CA VAL A 208 -8.27 -9.82 6.43
C VAL A 208 -8.42 -8.31 6.63
N THR A 209 -7.32 -7.57 6.64
CA THR A 209 -7.35 -6.10 6.67
C THR A 209 -7.54 -5.51 5.28
N THR A 210 -8.35 -4.46 5.19
CA THR A 210 -8.63 -3.75 3.93
C THR A 210 -9.04 -2.29 4.19
N ILE A 211 -9.26 -1.53 3.12
CA ILE A 211 -9.63 -0.10 3.16
C ILE A 211 -10.87 0.15 2.30
N LEU A 212 -11.75 1.06 2.75
CA LEU A 212 -12.92 1.47 1.98
C LEU A 212 -12.52 2.35 0.80
N GLU A 213 -12.48 1.75 -0.39
CA GLU A 213 -12.12 2.42 -1.63
C GLU A 213 -12.90 1.81 -2.79
N ALA A 214 -13.76 2.58 -3.45
CA ALA A 214 -14.56 2.09 -4.56
C ALA A 214 -13.73 1.94 -5.84
N PRO A 215 -13.83 0.84 -6.62
CA PRO A 215 -14.76 -0.29 -6.50
C PRO A 215 -14.20 -1.51 -5.74
N TYR A 216 -13.06 -1.36 -5.05
CA TYR A 216 -12.38 -2.47 -4.38
C TYR A 216 -13.17 -2.97 -3.16
N VAL A 217 -13.50 -2.07 -2.24
CA VAL A 217 -14.35 -2.37 -1.08
C VAL A 217 -15.29 -1.19 -0.85
N MET A 218 -16.58 -1.49 -0.85
CA MET A 218 -17.67 -0.56 -0.65
C MET A 218 -18.60 -1.12 0.40
N THR A 219 -19.25 -0.24 1.15
CA THR A 219 -20.32 -0.63 2.05
C THR A 219 -21.61 -0.79 1.25
N LYS A 220 -22.33 -1.90 1.44
CA LYS A 220 -23.65 -2.10 0.81
C LYS A 220 -24.63 -1.03 1.27
N LYS A 221 -25.59 -0.67 0.42
CA LYS A 221 -26.62 0.33 0.76
C LYS A 221 -27.46 -0.05 1.98
N ASN A 222 -27.65 -1.35 2.21
CA ASN A 222 -28.39 -1.93 3.32
C ASN A 222 -27.46 -2.67 4.30
N ALA A 223 -26.24 -2.17 4.49
CA ALA A 223 -25.25 -2.79 5.37
C ALA A 223 -25.72 -2.98 6.81
N ASP A 224 -26.63 -2.13 7.31
CA ASP A 224 -27.17 -2.25 8.67
C ASP A 224 -28.01 -3.52 8.87
N LEU A 225 -28.52 -4.13 7.80
CA LEU A 225 -29.28 -5.39 7.84
C LEU A 225 -28.38 -6.64 7.86
N PHE A 226 -27.08 -6.48 7.57
CA PHE A 226 -26.14 -7.58 7.46
C PHE A 226 -25.13 -7.56 8.60
N VAL A 227 -24.60 -8.74 8.94
CA VAL A 227 -23.58 -8.90 9.98
C VAL A 227 -22.27 -9.34 9.34
N ASP A 228 -21.14 -8.97 9.95
CA ASP A 228 -19.79 -9.35 9.54
C ASP A 228 -19.41 -8.95 8.11
N ASN A 229 -19.06 -9.94 7.27
CA ASN A 229 -18.46 -9.76 5.95
C ASN A 229 -19.50 -9.33 4.90
N GLU A 230 -20.77 -9.73 5.07
CA GLU A 230 -21.83 -9.46 4.10
C GLU A 230 -22.19 -7.97 3.98
N ARG A 231 -21.71 -7.14 4.90
CA ARG A 231 -21.87 -5.68 4.88
C ARG A 231 -21.09 -5.01 3.76
N TYR A 232 -20.06 -5.68 3.24
CA TYR A 232 -19.17 -5.14 2.23
C TYR A 232 -19.43 -5.79 0.86
N GLU A 233 -19.16 -5.03 -0.21
CA GLU A 233 -19.21 -5.48 -1.60
C GLU A 233 -18.06 -4.84 -2.39
N GLY A 234 -17.58 -5.49 -3.44
CA GLY A 234 -16.55 -4.94 -4.33
C GLY A 234 -15.51 -5.97 -4.75
N TYR A 235 -14.59 -5.53 -5.62
CA TYR A 235 -13.60 -6.42 -6.24
C TYR A 235 -12.74 -7.20 -5.23
N CYS A 236 -12.26 -6.54 -4.17
CA CYS A 236 -11.43 -7.19 -3.14
C CYS A 236 -12.25 -8.10 -2.21
N VAL A 237 -13.56 -7.85 -2.07
CA VAL A 237 -14.47 -8.72 -1.30
C VAL A 237 -14.66 -10.04 -2.04
N ASP A 238 -14.92 -9.97 -3.35
CA ASP A 238 -15.06 -11.16 -4.21
C ASP A 238 -13.72 -11.93 -4.30
N LEU A 239 -12.61 -11.20 -4.43
CA LEU A 239 -11.27 -11.80 -4.45
C LEU A 239 -10.95 -12.52 -3.13
N ALA A 240 -11.26 -11.92 -1.98
CA ALA A 240 -11.04 -12.54 -0.68
C ALA A 240 -11.86 -13.83 -0.52
N ALA A 241 -13.11 -13.85 -1.04
CA ALA A 241 -13.96 -15.03 -1.04
C ALA A 241 -13.38 -16.16 -1.92
N GLU A 242 -12.86 -15.85 -3.11
CA GLU A 242 -12.24 -16.86 -3.98
C GLU A 242 -10.91 -17.40 -3.41
N ILE A 243 -10.08 -16.55 -2.77
CA ILE A 243 -8.87 -17.00 -2.08
C ILE A 243 -9.24 -17.94 -0.92
N ALA A 244 -10.21 -17.53 -0.09
CA ALA A 244 -10.67 -18.35 1.04
C ALA A 244 -11.24 -19.70 0.59
N LYS A 245 -11.98 -19.71 -0.53
CA LYS A 245 -12.53 -20.94 -1.14
C LYS A 245 -11.43 -21.86 -1.67
N HIS A 246 -10.41 -21.31 -2.33
CA HIS A 246 -9.31 -22.11 -2.89
C HIS A 246 -8.38 -22.65 -1.80
N CYS A 247 -8.12 -21.88 -0.75
CA CYS A 247 -7.21 -22.25 0.34
C CYS A 247 -7.90 -22.93 1.53
N GLY A 248 -9.23 -22.94 1.60
CA GLY A 248 -10.00 -23.67 2.61
C GLY A 248 -10.01 -23.05 4.02
N PHE A 249 -9.97 -21.71 4.14
CA PHE A 249 -9.97 -21.04 5.45
C PHE A 249 -11.19 -20.12 5.67
N LYS A 250 -11.59 -19.95 6.93
CA LYS A 250 -12.58 -18.94 7.33
C LYS A 250 -11.91 -17.59 7.48
N TYR A 251 -12.60 -16.51 7.13
CA TYR A 251 -12.04 -15.16 7.21
C TYR A 251 -13.03 -14.13 7.74
N GLN A 252 -12.49 -13.04 8.28
CA GLN A 252 -13.24 -11.86 8.70
C GLN A 252 -12.61 -10.60 8.10
N LEU A 253 -13.41 -9.81 7.39
CA LEU A 253 -13.01 -8.52 6.85
C LEU A 253 -12.98 -7.47 7.97
N LYS A 254 -11.84 -6.82 8.15
CA LYS A 254 -11.66 -5.68 9.03
C LYS A 254 -11.16 -4.47 8.26
N ILE A 255 -11.78 -3.32 8.50
CA ILE A 255 -11.35 -2.05 7.92
C ILE A 255 -10.21 -1.49 8.77
N VAL A 256 -9.16 -1.05 8.11
CA VAL A 256 -8.00 -0.40 8.74
C VAL A 256 -8.45 0.80 9.59
N GLN A 257 -7.93 0.89 10.81
CA GLN A 257 -8.45 1.85 11.80
C GLN A 257 -8.18 3.32 11.44
N ASP A 258 -7.03 3.62 10.86
CA ASP A 258 -6.59 4.99 10.55
C ASP A 258 -6.95 5.45 9.12
N GLY A 259 -7.56 4.57 8.32
CA GLY A 259 -7.93 4.85 6.93
C GLY A 259 -6.73 5.06 5.99
N LYS A 260 -5.55 4.54 6.33
CA LYS A 260 -4.32 4.70 5.53
C LYS A 260 -3.82 3.39 4.95
N TYR A 261 -3.16 3.48 3.80
CA TYR A 261 -2.48 2.34 3.17
C TYR A 261 -1.30 1.82 4.01
N GLY A 262 -0.52 2.75 4.55
CA GLY A 262 0.66 2.47 5.35
C GLY A 262 1.90 3.13 4.79
N ALA A 263 2.47 4.00 5.62
CA ALA A 263 3.70 4.72 5.41
C ALA A 263 4.52 4.67 6.70
N ARG A 264 5.84 4.67 6.55
CA ARG A 264 6.78 4.71 7.67
C ARG A 264 6.96 6.15 8.13
N ASP A 265 6.73 6.39 9.41
CA ASP A 265 7.04 7.67 10.03
C ASP A 265 8.55 7.94 9.96
N ALA A 266 8.95 9.17 9.64
CA ALA A 266 10.35 9.50 9.40
C ALA A 266 11.20 9.49 10.68
N GLU A 267 10.60 9.89 11.81
CA GLU A 267 11.28 10.07 13.10
C GLU A 267 11.18 8.78 13.93
N THR A 268 9.96 8.31 14.17
CA THR A 268 9.70 7.14 15.04
C THR A 268 9.96 5.82 14.35
N LYS A 269 10.06 5.82 13.01
CA LYS A 269 10.18 4.61 12.16
C LYS A 269 9.00 3.63 12.29
N ILE A 270 7.90 4.04 12.92
CA ILE A 270 6.68 3.25 13.10
C ILE A 270 5.90 3.21 11.80
N TRP A 271 5.36 2.03 11.45
CA TRP A 271 4.48 1.87 10.31
C TRP A 271 3.03 2.08 10.72
N ASN A 272 2.30 2.91 9.98
CA ASN A 272 0.86 3.06 10.14
C ASN A 272 0.07 2.27 9.07
N GLY A 273 -1.24 2.44 9.03
CA GLY A 273 -2.11 1.81 8.02
C GLY A 273 -2.09 0.29 8.02
N MET A 274 -2.52 -0.27 6.89
CA MET A 274 -2.58 -1.72 6.68
C MET A 274 -1.20 -2.40 6.82
N VAL A 275 -0.13 -1.72 6.37
CA VAL A 275 1.24 -2.23 6.55
C VAL A 275 1.58 -2.41 8.03
N GLY A 276 1.27 -1.42 8.88
CA GLY A 276 1.47 -1.53 10.32
C GLY A 276 0.64 -2.65 10.96
N GLU A 277 -0.58 -2.87 10.48
CA GLU A 277 -1.42 -3.97 11.00
C GLU A 277 -0.82 -5.36 10.73
N LEU A 278 -0.14 -5.56 9.59
CA LEU A 278 0.57 -6.80 9.30
C LEU A 278 1.89 -6.91 10.07
N VAL A 279 2.69 -5.84 10.12
CA VAL A 279 3.99 -5.83 10.82
C VAL A 279 3.83 -6.10 12.32
N TYR A 280 2.77 -5.58 12.93
CA TYR A 280 2.50 -5.73 14.36
C TYR A 280 1.50 -6.85 14.69
N GLY A 281 1.20 -7.74 13.74
CA GLY A 281 0.37 -8.93 13.97
C GLY A 281 -1.10 -8.64 14.35
N LYS A 282 -1.62 -7.46 14.01
CA LYS A 282 -3.04 -7.10 14.20
C LYS A 282 -3.95 -7.73 13.14
N ALA A 283 -3.41 -7.97 11.95
CA ALA A 283 -4.08 -8.64 10.83
C ALA A 283 -3.18 -9.77 10.29
N ASP A 284 -3.80 -10.79 9.71
CA ASP A 284 -3.12 -11.99 9.21
C ASP A 284 -2.80 -11.89 7.71
N ILE A 285 -3.60 -11.13 6.95
CA ILE A 285 -3.43 -10.90 5.51
C ILE A 285 -4.08 -9.56 5.12
N ALA A 286 -3.54 -8.89 4.12
CA ALA A 286 -4.15 -7.70 3.53
C ALA A 286 -4.58 -7.97 2.08
N VAL A 287 -5.89 -7.94 1.85
CA VAL A 287 -6.51 -8.02 0.51
C VAL A 287 -7.10 -6.65 0.20
N ALA A 288 -6.31 -5.83 -0.48
CA ALA A 288 -6.59 -4.43 -0.74
C ALA A 288 -5.88 -3.95 -2.00
N PRO A 289 -6.22 -2.76 -2.55
CA PRO A 289 -5.44 -2.09 -3.59
C PRO A 289 -4.08 -1.59 -3.06
N LEU A 290 -3.22 -2.51 -2.60
CA LEU A 290 -1.94 -2.18 -1.98
C LEU A 290 -0.81 -2.31 -3.01
N THR A 291 -0.23 -1.17 -3.40
CA THR A 291 0.90 -1.12 -4.32
C THR A 291 2.13 -1.82 -3.73
N ILE A 292 2.73 -2.74 -4.49
CA ILE A 292 4.02 -3.35 -4.15
C ILE A 292 5.12 -2.28 -4.27
N THR A 293 5.92 -2.10 -3.23
CA THR A 293 7.04 -1.16 -3.21
C THR A 293 8.21 -1.73 -2.44
N LEU A 294 9.44 -1.36 -2.80
CA LEU A 294 10.67 -1.83 -2.14
C LEU A 294 10.63 -1.68 -0.62
N VAL A 295 10.19 -0.52 -0.11
CA VAL A 295 10.15 -0.25 1.34
C VAL A 295 9.12 -1.09 2.10
N ARG A 296 8.09 -1.60 1.40
CA ARG A 296 7.08 -2.47 2.00
C ARG A 296 7.56 -3.92 1.98
N GLU A 297 8.19 -4.36 0.89
CA GLU A 297 8.81 -5.70 0.80
C GLU A 297 9.88 -5.96 1.88
N GLU A 298 10.53 -4.91 2.39
CA GLU A 298 11.47 -5.06 3.51
C GLU A 298 10.79 -5.59 4.79
N VAL A 299 9.51 -5.24 5.01
CA VAL A 299 8.80 -5.46 6.28
C VAL A 299 7.61 -6.44 6.19
N ILE A 300 7.06 -6.66 5.01
CA ILE A 300 5.96 -7.60 4.73
C ILE A 300 6.22 -8.30 3.40
N ASP A 301 5.69 -9.51 3.23
CA ASP A 301 5.81 -10.27 1.99
C ASP A 301 4.61 -10.00 1.08
N PHE A 302 4.84 -10.02 -0.24
CA PHE A 302 3.79 -9.86 -1.25
C PHE A 302 3.64 -11.11 -2.11
N SER A 303 2.41 -11.37 -2.56
CA SER A 303 2.15 -12.28 -3.67
C SER A 303 2.68 -11.72 -4.98
N LYS A 304 2.71 -12.55 -6.03
CA LYS A 304 2.82 -12.02 -7.40
C LYS A 304 1.68 -11.02 -7.67
N PRO A 305 1.92 -9.95 -8.45
CA PRO A 305 0.93 -8.92 -8.68
C PRO A 305 -0.27 -9.47 -9.44
N PHE A 306 -1.49 -9.20 -8.96
CA PHE A 306 -2.73 -9.65 -9.59
C PHE A 306 -3.33 -8.61 -10.55
N MET A 307 -2.89 -7.35 -10.45
CA MET A 307 -3.37 -6.25 -11.29
C MET A 307 -2.22 -5.27 -11.56
N SER A 308 -1.91 -5.04 -12.85
CA SER A 308 -0.88 -4.09 -13.28
C SER A 308 -1.47 -2.70 -13.49
N LEU A 309 -0.75 -1.67 -13.07
CA LEU A 309 -1.17 -0.27 -13.11
C LEU A 309 0.04 0.67 -13.13
N GLY A 310 -0.21 1.98 -13.19
CA GLY A 310 0.84 2.97 -13.02
C GLY A 310 0.28 4.32 -12.58
N ILE A 311 1.16 5.27 -12.25
CA ILE A 311 0.74 6.63 -11.94
C ILE A 311 0.19 7.27 -13.22
N SER A 312 -1.01 7.83 -13.13
CA SER A 312 -1.72 8.51 -14.20
C SER A 312 -2.11 9.92 -13.78
N ILE A 313 -2.48 10.74 -14.75
CA ILE A 313 -2.88 12.13 -14.54
C ILE A 313 -4.38 12.24 -14.78
N MET A 314 -5.11 12.71 -13.77
CA MET A 314 -6.52 13.06 -13.89
C MET A 314 -6.68 14.58 -13.99
N ILE A 315 -7.37 15.01 -15.04
CA ILE A 315 -7.80 16.39 -15.21
C ILE A 315 -9.32 16.46 -15.32
N LYS A 316 -9.87 17.66 -15.21
CA LYS A 316 -11.26 17.90 -15.56
C LYS A 316 -11.39 17.78 -17.07
N LYS A 317 -12.37 16.99 -17.53
CA LYS A 317 -12.69 16.86 -18.95
C LYS A 317 -12.99 18.26 -19.51
N PRO A 318 -12.27 18.71 -20.54
CA PRO A 318 -12.49 20.04 -21.11
C PRO A 318 -13.92 20.11 -21.64
N GLN A 319 -14.60 21.22 -21.35
CA GLN A 319 -15.90 21.49 -21.97
C GLN A 319 -15.67 21.84 -23.44
N LYS A 320 -16.60 21.40 -24.30
CA LYS A 320 -16.63 21.81 -25.71
C LYS A 320 -16.58 23.33 -25.77
N SER A 321 -15.51 23.89 -26.33
CA SER A 321 -15.36 25.33 -26.47
C SER A 321 -16.45 25.83 -27.40
N LYS A 322 -17.22 26.83 -26.95
CA LYS A 322 -18.11 27.54 -27.85
C LYS A 322 -17.24 28.22 -28.92
N PRO A 323 -17.62 28.17 -30.20
CA PRO A 323 -16.87 28.85 -31.26
C PRO A 323 -16.68 30.32 -30.89
N GLY A 324 -15.47 30.85 -31.07
CA GLY A 324 -15.20 32.27 -30.85
C GLY A 324 -15.97 33.15 -31.84
N VAL A 325 -16.04 34.46 -31.59
CA VAL A 325 -16.74 35.42 -32.47
C VAL A 325 -16.22 35.38 -33.92
N PHE A 326 -14.96 34.99 -34.11
CA PHE A 326 -14.30 34.88 -35.42
C PHE A 326 -14.19 33.45 -35.96
N SER A 327 -14.94 32.49 -35.41
CA SER A 327 -14.81 31.08 -35.83
C SER A 327 -15.18 30.80 -37.28
N PHE A 328 -15.84 31.74 -37.96
CA PHE A 328 -16.13 31.65 -39.38
C PHE A 328 -14.85 31.80 -40.25
N LEU A 329 -13.74 32.30 -39.70
CA LEU A 329 -12.45 32.38 -40.40
C LEU A 329 -11.63 31.09 -40.28
N ASP A 330 -11.88 30.27 -39.26
CA ASP A 330 -11.18 29.02 -38.96
C ASP A 330 -11.15 27.96 -40.09
N PRO A 331 -12.16 27.86 -41.00
CA PRO A 331 -12.14 26.85 -42.07
C PRO A 331 -11.01 26.99 -43.10
N LEU A 332 -10.32 28.13 -43.13
CA LEU A 332 -9.14 28.38 -43.95
C LEU A 332 -7.99 28.87 -43.07
N ALA A 333 -6.79 28.36 -43.33
CA ALA A 333 -5.60 28.77 -42.60
C ALA A 333 -5.30 30.27 -42.83
N TYR A 334 -4.67 30.91 -41.85
CA TYR A 334 -4.34 32.33 -41.89
C TYR A 334 -3.49 32.71 -43.11
N GLU A 335 -2.57 31.83 -43.50
CA GLU A 335 -1.71 31.98 -44.67
C GLU A 335 -2.53 32.04 -45.96
N ILE A 336 -3.60 31.25 -46.06
CA ILE A 336 -4.49 31.23 -47.23
C ILE A 336 -5.27 32.54 -47.32
N TRP A 337 -5.76 33.06 -46.18
CA TRP A 337 -6.42 34.36 -46.13
C TRP A 337 -5.50 35.49 -46.63
N MET A 338 -4.23 35.49 -46.22
CA MET A 338 -3.25 36.44 -46.72
C MET A 338 -3.00 36.30 -48.22
N CYS A 339 -2.88 35.07 -48.72
CA CYS A 339 -2.75 34.79 -50.15
C CYS A 339 -3.95 35.27 -50.97
N ILE A 340 -5.18 35.12 -50.45
CA ILE A 340 -6.40 35.62 -51.11
C ILE A 340 -6.37 37.13 -51.24
N VAL A 341 -5.96 37.85 -50.18
CA VAL A 341 -5.83 39.32 -50.21
C VAL A 341 -4.78 39.76 -51.23
N PHE A 342 -3.61 39.12 -51.26
CA PHE A 342 -2.58 39.44 -52.26
C PHE A 342 -3.00 39.12 -53.68
N ALA A 343 -3.67 37.98 -53.91
CA ALA A 343 -4.20 37.59 -55.21
C ALA A 343 -5.29 38.56 -55.68
N TYR A 344 -6.18 39.00 -54.79
CA TYR A 344 -7.23 39.99 -55.07
C TYR A 344 -6.63 41.33 -55.54
N ILE A 345 -5.64 41.85 -54.82
CA ILE A 345 -4.95 43.09 -55.22
C ILE A 345 -4.21 42.88 -56.54
N GLY A 346 -3.47 41.77 -56.67
CA GLY A 346 -2.71 41.44 -57.87
C GLY A 346 -3.58 41.35 -59.12
N VAL A 347 -4.71 40.65 -59.05
CA VAL A 347 -5.67 40.53 -60.15
C VAL A 347 -6.29 41.88 -60.49
N SER A 348 -6.63 42.69 -59.49
CA SER A 348 -7.19 44.03 -59.72
C SER A 348 -6.20 44.94 -60.46
N VAL A 349 -4.92 44.89 -60.11
CA VAL A 349 -3.85 45.65 -60.79
C VAL A 349 -3.62 45.13 -62.20
N VAL A 350 -3.54 43.80 -62.39
CA VAL A 350 -3.38 43.20 -63.73
C VAL A 350 -4.55 43.56 -64.64
N LEU A 351 -5.78 43.50 -64.12
CA LEU A 351 -6.99 43.84 -64.86
C LEU A 351 -6.99 45.34 -65.23
N PHE A 352 -6.65 46.22 -64.30
CA PHE A 352 -6.48 47.65 -64.58
C PHE A 352 -5.44 47.92 -65.68
N LEU A 353 -4.27 47.26 -65.63
CA LEU A 353 -3.23 47.43 -66.66
C LEU A 353 -3.70 46.92 -68.02
N VAL A 354 -4.25 45.71 -68.08
CA VAL A 354 -4.74 45.12 -69.34
C VAL A 354 -5.86 45.96 -69.94
N SER A 355 -6.75 46.48 -69.11
CA SER A 355 -7.82 47.39 -69.52
C SER A 355 -7.30 48.73 -70.04
N ARG A 356 -6.25 49.28 -69.43
CA ARG A 356 -5.68 50.57 -69.84
C ARG A 356 -4.90 50.48 -71.16
N PHE A 357 -4.23 49.35 -71.41
CA PHE A 357 -3.34 49.14 -72.57
C PHE A 357 -4.00 48.46 -73.77
N SER A 358 -5.12 47.76 -73.59
CA SER A 358 -5.85 47.14 -74.70
C SER A 358 -6.72 48.17 -75.41
N PRO A 359 -6.44 48.52 -76.69
CA PRO A 359 -7.23 49.50 -77.44
C PRO A 359 -8.71 49.10 -77.59
N TYR A 360 -9.00 47.81 -77.55
CA TYR A 360 -10.35 47.23 -77.68
C TYR A 360 -11.25 47.41 -76.45
N GLU A 361 -10.74 47.96 -75.34
CA GLU A 361 -11.58 48.33 -74.19
C GLU A 361 -12.01 49.79 -74.18
N TRP A 362 -11.38 50.62 -75.01
CA TRP A 362 -11.75 52.02 -75.16
C TRP A 362 -12.88 52.15 -76.16
N HIS A 363 -13.99 52.79 -75.77
CA HIS A 363 -15.11 53.03 -76.67
C HIS A 363 -15.46 54.52 -76.69
N THR A 364 -15.97 54.97 -77.83
CA THR A 364 -16.50 56.32 -77.96
C THR A 364 -17.99 56.24 -77.71
N GLU A 365 -18.50 56.94 -76.70
CA GLU A 365 -19.94 57.04 -76.49
C GLU A 365 -20.55 57.88 -77.63
N GLU A 366 -21.33 57.26 -78.51
CA GLU A 366 -22.25 58.00 -79.38
C GLU A 366 -23.49 58.34 -78.56
N TYR A 367 -23.63 59.62 -78.17
CA TYR A 367 -24.87 60.12 -77.60
C TYR A 367 -25.95 60.17 -78.69
N GLU A 368 -27.10 59.51 -78.46
CA GLU A 368 -28.34 59.72 -79.21
C GLU A 368 -28.96 61.10 -78.86
N ASP A 369 -28.29 62.19 -79.23
CA ASP A 369 -28.95 63.41 -79.71
C ASP A 369 -27.87 64.36 -80.30
N GLY A 370 -28.10 64.85 -81.52
CA GLY A 370 -27.06 65.42 -82.38
C GLY A 370 -26.43 66.75 -81.93
N GLN A 371 -25.49 66.74 -80.98
CA GLN A 371 -24.53 67.84 -80.74
C GLN A 371 -23.11 67.38 -80.39
N ILE A 372 -22.15 67.89 -81.20
CA ILE A 372 -20.69 68.06 -81.00
C ILE A 372 -19.87 66.83 -80.53
N GLN A 373 -19.07 66.26 -81.46
CA GLN A 373 -18.05 65.25 -81.20
C GLN A 373 -16.90 65.80 -80.34
N THR A 374 -16.86 65.42 -79.06
CA THR A 374 -15.61 65.32 -78.31
C THR A 374 -15.10 63.88 -78.44
N ASN A 375 -13.90 63.70 -78.99
CA ASN A 375 -13.19 62.41 -79.00
C ASN A 375 -12.72 62.05 -77.58
N GLU A 376 -13.65 61.87 -76.64
CA GLU A 376 -13.36 61.25 -75.35
C GLU A 376 -13.70 59.77 -75.48
N SER A 377 -12.66 58.97 -75.72
CA SER A 377 -12.77 57.53 -75.57
C SER A 377 -12.86 57.24 -74.07
N THR A 378 -13.95 56.64 -73.62
CA THR A 378 -14.17 56.29 -72.21
C THR A 378 -13.72 54.86 -71.97
N ASN A 379 -13.08 54.64 -70.83
CA ASN A 379 -12.74 53.31 -70.33
C ASN A 379 -13.38 53.15 -68.95
N GLU A 380 -14.34 52.23 -68.86
CA GLU A 380 -15.09 51.96 -67.64
C GLU A 380 -14.22 51.29 -66.55
N PHE A 381 -13.07 50.71 -66.90
CA PHE A 381 -12.15 50.04 -65.95
C PHE A 381 -11.06 50.98 -65.42
N GLY A 382 -11.45 51.89 -64.51
CA GLY A 382 -10.51 52.58 -63.61
C GLY A 382 -10.02 51.69 -62.46
N ILE A 383 -9.02 52.14 -61.69
CA ILE A 383 -8.43 51.36 -60.55
C ILE A 383 -9.50 50.88 -59.58
N PHE A 384 -10.43 51.76 -59.20
CA PHE A 384 -11.54 51.44 -58.30
C PHE A 384 -12.56 50.49 -58.94
N ASN A 385 -12.82 50.64 -60.24
CA ASN A 385 -13.75 49.77 -60.96
C ASN A 385 -13.17 48.38 -61.19
N SER A 386 -11.85 48.25 -61.38
CA SER A 386 -11.15 46.95 -61.42
C SER A 386 -11.13 46.24 -60.06
N LEU A 387 -10.95 46.98 -58.97
CA LEU A 387 -11.10 46.46 -57.59
C LEU A 387 -12.54 46.05 -57.30
N TRP A 388 -13.52 46.85 -57.73
CA TRP A 388 -14.94 46.56 -57.56
C TRP A 388 -15.37 45.33 -58.35
N PHE A 389 -14.91 45.21 -59.60
CA PHE A 389 -15.15 44.05 -60.45
C PHE A 389 -14.57 42.76 -59.85
N SER A 390 -13.32 42.80 -59.39
CA SER A 390 -12.67 41.61 -58.80
C SER A 390 -13.31 41.21 -57.47
N LEU A 391 -13.79 42.16 -56.66
CA LEU A 391 -14.55 41.90 -55.44
C LEU A 391 -15.94 41.32 -55.73
N GLY A 392 -16.69 41.91 -56.68
CA GLY A 392 -18.00 41.40 -57.10
C GLY A 392 -17.93 40.00 -57.70
N ALA A 393 -16.86 39.71 -58.44
CA ALA A 393 -16.52 38.37 -58.93
C ALA A 393 -16.16 37.39 -57.79
N PHE A 394 -15.52 37.86 -56.72
CA PHE A 394 -15.21 37.06 -55.54
C PHE A 394 -16.45 36.76 -54.70
N MET A 395 -17.36 37.72 -54.52
CA MET A 395 -18.57 37.53 -53.71
C MET A 395 -19.72 36.82 -54.46
N ARG A 396 -19.51 36.40 -55.72
CA ARG A 396 -20.53 35.82 -56.63
C ARG A 396 -21.78 36.71 -56.84
N GLN A 397 -21.64 38.02 -56.70
CA GLN A 397 -22.75 38.96 -56.86
C GLN A 397 -22.84 39.56 -58.28
N GLY A 398 -21.82 39.33 -59.11
CA GLY A 398 -21.74 39.94 -60.44
C GLY A 398 -21.33 41.42 -60.36
N CYS A 399 -21.15 42.05 -61.52
CA CYS A 399 -20.88 43.47 -61.64
C CYS A 399 -21.54 43.96 -62.94
N ASP A 400 -22.02 45.20 -62.97
CA ASP A 400 -22.65 45.78 -64.16
C ASP A 400 -21.65 46.01 -65.29
N ILE A 401 -20.36 46.13 -64.95
CA ILE A 401 -19.24 46.28 -65.89
C ILE A 401 -18.57 44.93 -66.16
N SER A 402 -18.24 44.67 -67.43
CA SER A 402 -17.56 43.44 -67.85
C SER A 402 -16.45 43.71 -68.85
N PRO A 403 -15.29 43.01 -68.75
CA PRO A 403 -14.17 43.23 -69.66
C PRO A 403 -14.57 42.85 -71.09
N ARG A 404 -14.35 43.78 -72.02
CA ARG A 404 -14.68 43.59 -73.44
C ARG A 404 -13.53 42.94 -74.21
N SER A 405 -12.28 43.21 -73.81
CA SER A 405 -11.11 42.65 -74.50
C SER A 405 -10.92 41.16 -74.23
N LEU A 406 -10.35 40.44 -75.21
CA LEU A 406 -10.03 39.02 -75.05
C LEU A 406 -9.06 38.79 -73.88
N SER A 407 -8.05 39.65 -73.73
CA SER A 407 -7.07 39.60 -72.65
C SER A 407 -7.70 39.85 -71.28
N GLY A 408 -8.58 40.86 -71.14
CA GLY A 408 -9.31 41.13 -69.90
C GLY A 408 -10.27 40.00 -69.53
N ARG A 409 -10.92 39.38 -70.52
CA ARG A 409 -11.79 38.21 -70.32
C ARG A 409 -11.03 36.97 -69.86
N ILE A 410 -9.81 36.75 -70.34
CA ILE A 410 -8.97 35.64 -69.87
C ILE A 410 -8.58 35.83 -68.40
N VAL A 411 -8.15 37.05 -68.01
CA VAL A 411 -7.84 37.38 -66.61
C VAL A 411 -9.07 37.19 -65.71
N GLY A 412 -10.22 37.71 -66.14
CA GLY A 412 -11.49 37.52 -65.42
C GLY A 412 -11.94 36.06 -65.34
N GLY A 413 -11.75 35.27 -66.40
CA GLY A 413 -12.10 33.84 -66.43
C GLY A 413 -11.25 32.99 -65.50
N VAL A 414 -9.93 33.25 -65.44
CA VAL A 414 -9.04 32.59 -64.47
C VAL A 414 -9.38 32.99 -63.04
N TRP A 415 -9.69 34.27 -62.82
CA TRP A 415 -10.16 34.74 -61.51
C TRP A 415 -11.46 34.06 -61.10
N TRP A 416 -12.46 33.95 -61.98
CA TRP A 416 -13.70 33.22 -61.70
C TRP A 416 -13.47 31.76 -61.35
N PHE A 417 -12.58 31.06 -62.07
CA PHE A 417 -12.25 29.68 -61.73
C PHE A 417 -11.58 29.58 -60.36
N PHE A 418 -10.66 30.49 -60.05
CA PHE A 418 -10.01 30.57 -58.74
C PHE A 418 -11.02 30.83 -57.61
N THR A 419 -11.90 31.84 -57.75
CA THR A 419 -12.89 32.17 -56.72
C THR A 419 -13.91 31.05 -56.55
N LEU A 420 -14.30 30.37 -57.63
CA LEU A 420 -15.18 29.20 -57.59
C LEU A 420 -14.58 28.09 -56.72
N ILE A 421 -13.30 27.75 -56.93
CA ILE A 421 -12.61 26.71 -56.15
C ILE A 421 -12.52 27.12 -54.67
N ILE A 422 -12.06 28.34 -54.39
CA ILE A 422 -11.86 28.83 -53.02
C ILE A 422 -13.16 28.82 -52.22
N ILE A 423 -14.24 29.37 -52.78
CA ILE A 423 -15.54 29.42 -52.10
C ILE A 423 -16.08 28.00 -51.90
N SER A 424 -15.96 27.13 -52.90
CA SER A 424 -16.44 25.75 -52.78
C SER A 424 -15.68 24.98 -51.70
N SER A 425 -14.35 25.14 -51.64
CA SER A 425 -13.52 24.55 -50.58
C SER A 425 -13.84 25.14 -49.20
N TYR A 426 -14.05 26.45 -49.10
CA TYR A 426 -14.49 27.10 -47.86
C TYR A 426 -15.82 26.53 -47.38
N THR A 427 -16.82 26.41 -48.26
CA THR A 427 -18.13 25.84 -47.90
C THR A 427 -18.04 24.38 -47.47
N ALA A 428 -17.18 23.58 -48.11
CA ALA A 428 -16.95 22.20 -47.73
C ALA A 428 -16.26 22.08 -46.36
N ASN A 429 -15.21 22.87 -46.11
CA ASN A 429 -14.49 22.87 -44.83
C ASN A 429 -15.34 23.45 -43.69
N LEU A 430 -16.14 24.48 -43.96
CA LEU A 430 -17.07 25.04 -42.97
C LEU A 430 -18.11 23.99 -42.55
N ALA A 431 -18.67 23.24 -43.50
CA ALA A 431 -19.58 22.13 -43.18
C ALA A 431 -18.90 21.04 -42.33
N ALA A 432 -17.65 20.69 -42.64
CA ALA A 432 -16.87 19.76 -41.83
C ALA A 432 -16.55 20.32 -40.42
N PHE A 433 -16.25 21.61 -40.32
CA PHE A 433 -15.94 22.26 -39.05
C PHE A 433 -17.15 22.35 -38.12
N LEU A 434 -18.33 22.63 -38.68
CA LEU A 434 -19.59 22.68 -37.93
C LEU A 434 -20.07 21.30 -37.46
N THR A 435 -19.61 20.21 -38.09
CA THR A 435 -19.98 18.84 -37.72
C THR A 435 -19.02 18.22 -36.70
N VAL A 436 -17.76 18.69 -36.63
CA VAL A 436 -16.72 18.13 -35.77
C VAL A 436 -16.20 19.15 -34.75
N GLU A 437 -16.79 19.13 -33.56
CA GLU A 437 -16.23 19.83 -32.39
C GLU A 437 -15.14 18.96 -31.74
N ARG A 438 -13.86 19.27 -32.00
CA ARG A 438 -12.74 18.60 -31.33
C ARG A 438 -12.56 19.15 -29.91
N MET A 439 -12.41 18.26 -28.94
CA MET A 439 -11.99 18.63 -27.59
C MET A 439 -10.48 18.81 -27.60
N VAL A 440 -9.98 20.00 -27.24
CA VAL A 440 -8.55 20.26 -27.08
C VAL A 440 -8.20 20.15 -25.60
N SER A 441 -7.29 19.24 -25.27
CA SER A 441 -6.73 19.15 -23.92
C SER A 441 -5.57 20.14 -23.77
N PRO A 442 -5.51 20.95 -22.71
CA PRO A 442 -4.37 21.84 -22.47
C PRO A 442 -3.10 21.08 -22.02
N ILE A 443 -3.23 19.83 -21.58
CA ILE A 443 -2.13 18.99 -21.08
C ILE A 443 -2.25 17.60 -21.70
N GLU A 444 -1.15 17.08 -22.23
CA GLU A 444 -1.07 15.71 -22.74
C GLU A 444 -0.06 14.86 -21.97
N SER A 445 0.90 15.48 -21.29
CA SER A 445 1.99 14.79 -20.59
C SER A 445 2.33 15.39 -19.22
N ALA A 446 3.09 14.64 -18.41
CA ALA A 446 3.68 15.17 -17.17
C ALA A 446 4.73 16.26 -17.42
N GLU A 447 5.36 16.26 -18.60
CA GLU A 447 6.30 17.31 -18.98
C GLU A 447 5.61 18.67 -19.10
N ASP A 448 4.41 18.69 -19.68
CA ASP A 448 3.64 19.91 -19.83
C ASP A 448 3.31 20.49 -18.46
N LEU A 449 2.87 19.64 -17.51
CA LEU A 449 2.64 20.03 -16.12
C LEU A 449 3.88 20.64 -15.46
N ALA A 450 5.07 20.11 -15.72
CA ALA A 450 6.32 20.58 -15.12
C ALA A 450 6.90 21.84 -15.80
N LYS A 451 6.48 22.15 -17.04
CA LYS A 451 6.90 23.35 -17.79
C LYS A 451 6.10 24.59 -17.38
N GLN A 452 4.84 24.40 -17.01
CA GLN A 452 3.90 25.46 -16.66
C GLN A 452 3.64 25.55 -15.14
N THR A 453 3.04 26.65 -14.68
CA THR A 453 2.70 26.89 -13.26
C THR A 453 1.24 27.30 -13.04
N GLU A 454 0.43 27.35 -14.08
CA GLU A 454 -0.97 27.80 -14.02
C GLU A 454 -1.92 26.71 -13.49
N ILE A 455 -1.61 25.45 -13.77
CA ILE A 455 -2.34 24.26 -13.36
C ILE A 455 -1.53 23.60 -12.26
N ALA A 456 -2.03 23.69 -11.03
CA ALA A 456 -1.41 23.04 -9.89
C ALA A 456 -1.60 21.50 -9.98
N TYR A 457 -0.70 20.74 -9.39
CA TYR A 457 -0.83 19.28 -9.33
C TYR A 457 -0.34 18.71 -8.00
N GLY A 458 -0.95 17.61 -7.57
CA GLY A 458 -0.64 16.97 -6.30
C GLY A 458 -1.10 15.52 -6.23
N THR A 459 -0.74 14.86 -5.12
CA THR A 459 -0.97 13.43 -4.86
C THR A 459 -1.69 13.23 -3.52
N LEU A 460 -2.05 11.97 -3.21
CA LEU A 460 -2.47 11.57 -1.87
C LEU A 460 -1.34 11.75 -0.84
N ASP A 461 -1.65 12.26 0.35
CA ASP A 461 -0.67 12.64 1.37
C ASP A 461 0.08 11.45 2.01
N SER A 462 -0.60 10.31 2.18
CA SER A 462 -0.03 9.05 2.69
C SER A 462 0.06 7.96 1.60
N GLY A 463 0.21 8.36 0.34
CA GLY A 463 0.24 7.46 -0.81
C GLY A 463 1.66 7.05 -1.25
N SER A 464 1.77 5.87 -1.88
CA SER A 464 2.99 5.38 -2.51
C SER A 464 3.51 6.33 -3.61
N THR A 465 2.59 7.00 -4.32
CA THR A 465 2.90 8.02 -5.35
C THR A 465 3.66 9.22 -4.79
N LYS A 466 3.33 9.70 -3.58
CA LYS A 466 4.05 10.81 -2.95
C LYS A 466 5.50 10.43 -2.65
N GLU A 467 5.70 9.23 -2.10
CA GLU A 467 7.05 8.73 -1.79
C GLU A 467 7.84 8.41 -3.06
N PHE A 468 7.17 7.97 -4.14
CA PHE A 468 7.78 7.79 -5.45
C PHE A 468 8.42 9.10 -5.95
N PHE A 469 7.67 10.20 -5.96
CA PHE A 469 8.21 11.50 -6.38
C PHE A 469 9.33 12.00 -5.45
N ARG A 470 9.20 11.79 -4.13
CA ARG A 470 10.24 12.14 -3.15
C ARG A 470 11.57 11.42 -3.38
N ARG A 471 11.54 10.16 -3.83
CA ARG A 471 12.73 9.33 -4.05
C ARG A 471 13.20 9.29 -5.50
N SER A 472 12.44 9.91 -6.41
CA SER A 472 12.73 9.82 -7.83
C SER A 472 14.05 10.51 -8.16
N LYS A 473 14.86 9.87 -9.02
CA LYS A 473 16.14 10.43 -9.52
C LYS A 473 16.00 11.02 -10.92
N ILE A 474 14.82 10.95 -11.52
CA ILE A 474 14.54 11.48 -12.85
C ILE A 474 14.34 12.99 -12.72
N ALA A 475 15.12 13.79 -13.45
CA ALA A 475 15.12 15.25 -13.35
C ALA A 475 13.73 15.89 -13.49
N LEU A 476 12.90 15.36 -14.38
CA LEU A 476 11.51 15.79 -14.54
C LEU A 476 10.69 15.61 -13.26
N PHE A 477 10.76 14.42 -12.65
CA PHE A 477 10.00 14.07 -11.46
C PHE A 477 10.54 14.76 -10.19
N ASP A 478 11.85 15.00 -10.13
CA ASP A 478 12.46 15.80 -9.06
C ASP A 478 12.02 17.27 -9.13
N LYS A 479 11.91 17.84 -10.35
CA LYS A 479 11.33 19.17 -10.55
C LYS A 479 9.87 19.22 -10.09
N MET A 480 9.07 18.22 -10.44
CA MET A 480 7.67 18.10 -9.99
C MET A 480 7.58 17.96 -8.47
N TRP A 481 8.46 17.15 -7.85
CA TRP A 481 8.53 17.00 -6.40
C TRP A 481 8.90 18.31 -5.70
N THR A 482 9.88 19.04 -6.24
CA THR A 482 10.31 20.34 -5.73
C THR A 482 9.14 21.32 -5.72
N TYR A 483 8.37 21.39 -6.81
CA TYR A 483 7.14 22.17 -6.88
C TYR A 483 6.12 21.70 -5.83
N MET A 484 5.80 20.41 -5.76
CA MET A 484 4.81 19.88 -4.81
C MET A 484 5.19 20.13 -3.35
N ARG A 485 6.50 20.12 -3.04
CA ARG A 485 7.03 20.40 -1.70
C ARG A 485 6.93 21.88 -1.33
N SER A 486 7.10 22.80 -2.29
CA SER A 486 7.06 24.25 -2.06
C SER A 486 5.71 24.89 -2.37
N ALA A 487 4.70 24.12 -2.78
CA ALA A 487 3.42 24.66 -3.20
C ALA A 487 2.58 25.14 -2.01
N GLU A 488 2.20 26.42 -2.04
CA GLU A 488 1.30 27.05 -1.09
C GLU A 488 0.07 27.60 -1.83
N PRO A 489 -1.17 27.18 -1.47
CA PRO A 489 -1.54 26.21 -0.44
C PRO A 489 -1.21 24.76 -0.83
N SER A 490 -1.17 23.86 0.16
CA SER A 490 -0.83 22.45 -0.04
C SER A 490 -1.59 21.81 -1.22
N VAL A 491 -0.83 21.17 -2.10
CA VAL A 491 -1.36 20.39 -3.23
C VAL A 491 -1.72 18.96 -2.84
N PHE A 492 -1.28 18.49 -1.67
CA PHE A 492 -1.60 17.16 -1.18
C PHE A 492 -3.02 17.09 -0.62
N VAL A 493 -3.67 15.95 -0.81
CA VAL A 493 -5.03 15.67 -0.30
C VAL A 493 -5.01 14.46 0.63
N LYS A 494 -5.95 14.39 1.59
CA LYS A 494 -5.98 13.32 2.59
C LYS A 494 -6.69 12.07 2.09
N THR A 495 -7.67 12.23 1.19
CA THR A 495 -8.46 11.13 0.64
C THR A 495 -8.57 11.23 -0.88
N THR A 496 -8.77 10.08 -1.54
CA THR A 496 -8.94 10.05 -3.00
C THR A 496 -10.15 10.86 -3.46
N ALA A 497 -11.26 10.81 -2.72
CA ALA A 497 -12.47 11.58 -3.02
C ALA A 497 -12.24 13.10 -2.97
N GLU A 498 -11.43 13.57 -2.02
CA GLU A 498 -11.04 14.98 -1.91
C GLU A 498 -10.25 15.43 -3.16
N GLY A 499 -9.29 14.62 -3.62
CA GLY A 499 -8.53 14.88 -4.85
C GLY A 499 -9.41 14.98 -6.09
N VAL A 500 -10.34 14.03 -6.26
CA VAL A 500 -11.32 14.05 -7.37
C VAL A 500 -12.20 15.29 -7.30
N GLN A 501 -12.75 15.62 -6.13
CA GLN A 501 -13.59 16.81 -5.98
C GLN A 501 -12.82 18.11 -6.24
N ARG A 502 -11.54 18.18 -5.84
CA ARG A 502 -10.66 19.33 -6.11
C ARG A 502 -10.50 19.54 -7.61
N VAL A 503 -10.19 18.50 -8.38
CA VAL A 503 -10.12 18.55 -9.86
C VAL A 503 -11.43 19.07 -10.45
N ARG A 504 -12.58 18.54 -10.00
CA ARG A 504 -13.90 18.95 -10.50
C ARG A 504 -14.21 20.42 -10.26
N LYS A 505 -13.84 20.95 -9.08
CA LYS A 505 -14.11 22.33 -8.65
C LYS A 505 -13.13 23.34 -9.22
N SER A 506 -11.89 22.95 -9.50
CA SER A 506 -10.82 23.84 -9.96
C SER A 506 -10.91 24.29 -11.42
N LYS A 507 -11.97 23.93 -12.17
CA LYS A 507 -12.21 24.37 -13.57
C LYS A 507 -10.97 24.24 -14.49
N GLY A 508 -10.21 23.14 -14.35
CA GLY A 508 -9.00 22.90 -15.15
C GLY A 508 -7.71 23.53 -14.60
N LYS A 509 -7.72 24.14 -13.42
CA LYS A 509 -6.52 24.70 -12.74
C LYS A 509 -5.86 23.75 -11.72
N TYR A 510 -6.34 22.51 -11.64
CA TYR A 510 -5.74 21.49 -10.79
C TYR A 510 -5.79 20.12 -11.46
N ALA A 511 -4.67 19.41 -11.45
CA ALA A 511 -4.52 18.03 -11.89
C ALA A 511 -4.21 17.13 -10.69
N TYR A 512 -4.76 15.91 -10.69
CA TYR A 512 -4.56 14.95 -9.62
C TYR A 512 -3.80 13.73 -10.11
N LEU A 513 -2.72 13.39 -9.41
CA LEU A 513 -1.86 12.25 -9.72
C LEU A 513 -2.30 11.06 -8.86
N LEU A 514 -2.84 10.04 -9.53
CA LEU A 514 -3.35 8.81 -8.91
C LEU A 514 -3.14 7.61 -9.82
N GLU A 515 -3.38 6.42 -9.29
CA GLU A 515 -3.21 5.19 -10.04
C GLU A 515 -4.22 5.05 -11.18
N SER A 516 -3.77 4.47 -12.30
CA SER A 516 -4.52 4.41 -13.57
C SER A 516 -5.87 3.71 -13.46
N THR A 517 -5.93 2.63 -12.67
CA THR A 517 -7.16 1.86 -12.41
C THR A 517 -8.24 2.72 -11.76
N MET A 518 -7.86 3.54 -10.78
CA MET A 518 -8.79 4.48 -10.14
C MET A 518 -9.17 5.61 -11.09
N ASN A 519 -8.25 6.11 -11.90
CA ASN A 519 -8.54 7.17 -12.86
C ASN A 519 -9.58 6.72 -13.91
N GLU A 520 -9.36 5.55 -14.51
CA GLU A 520 -10.28 4.94 -15.49
C GLU A 520 -11.66 4.64 -14.88
N TYR A 521 -11.68 4.17 -13.63
CA TYR A 521 -12.92 3.96 -12.90
C TYR A 521 -13.71 5.25 -12.67
N ILE A 522 -13.06 6.33 -12.21
CA ILE A 522 -13.71 7.61 -11.94
C ILE A 522 -14.17 8.29 -13.23
N GLU A 523 -13.44 8.14 -14.34
CA GLU A 523 -13.85 8.60 -15.66
C GLU A 523 -15.19 7.98 -16.13
N GLN A 524 -15.43 6.71 -15.77
CA GLN A 524 -16.69 6.00 -16.06
C GLN A 524 -17.84 6.42 -15.13
N ARG A 525 -17.60 7.22 -14.09
CA ARG A 525 -18.64 7.65 -13.14
C ARG A 525 -19.30 8.95 -13.60
N LYS A 526 -20.62 9.03 -13.42
CA LYS A 526 -21.38 10.29 -13.58
C LYS A 526 -20.75 11.39 -12.70
N PRO A 527 -20.64 12.64 -13.20
CA PRO A 527 -21.15 13.16 -14.47
C PRO A 527 -20.19 13.03 -15.68
N CYS A 528 -19.20 12.13 -15.64
CA CYS A 528 -18.20 11.91 -16.69
C CYS A 528 -17.37 13.17 -16.99
N ASP A 529 -17.01 13.90 -15.94
CA ASP A 529 -16.33 15.21 -16.00
C ASP A 529 -14.84 15.14 -15.69
N THR A 530 -14.27 13.96 -15.56
CA THR A 530 -12.84 13.69 -15.44
C THR A 530 -12.32 13.01 -16.69
N MET A 531 -11.03 13.13 -16.94
CA MET A 531 -10.36 12.52 -18.09
C MET A 531 -8.93 12.13 -17.72
N LYS A 532 -8.51 10.92 -18.10
CA LYS A 532 -7.11 10.52 -18.07
C LYS A 532 -6.35 11.15 -19.23
N VAL A 533 -5.19 11.73 -18.96
CA VAL A 533 -4.28 12.28 -19.98
C VAL A 533 -2.92 11.62 -19.91
N GLY A 534 -2.32 11.42 -21.08
CA GLY A 534 -1.02 10.78 -21.24
C GLY A 534 -1.00 9.29 -20.92
N GLY A 535 0.19 8.69 -21.09
CA GLY A 535 0.49 7.34 -20.65
C GLY A 535 0.74 7.26 -19.14
N ASN A 536 0.88 6.04 -18.63
CA ASN A 536 1.32 5.83 -17.25
C ASN A 536 2.79 6.24 -17.09
N LEU A 537 3.13 6.86 -15.96
CA LEU A 537 4.49 7.36 -15.68
C LEU A 537 5.45 6.26 -15.21
N ASP A 538 4.90 5.14 -14.76
CA ASP A 538 5.63 3.96 -14.30
C ASP A 538 4.79 2.69 -14.48
N SER A 539 5.40 1.55 -14.13
CA SER A 539 4.77 0.24 -14.10
C SER A 539 4.83 -0.31 -12.68
N LYS A 540 3.67 -0.52 -12.07
CA LYS A 540 3.48 -1.09 -10.74
C LYS A 540 2.41 -2.17 -10.78
N GLY A 541 2.22 -2.86 -9.67
CA GLY A 541 1.09 -3.75 -9.49
C GLY A 541 0.58 -3.77 -8.07
N TYR A 542 -0.68 -4.14 -7.92
CA TYR A 542 -1.24 -4.55 -6.64
C TYR A 542 -0.88 -6.00 -6.35
N GLY A 543 -0.49 -6.25 -5.11
CA GLY A 543 -0.23 -7.59 -4.58
C GLY A 543 -1.00 -7.80 -3.28
N ILE A 544 -1.26 -9.06 -2.96
CA ILE A 544 -1.78 -9.45 -1.65
C ILE A 544 -0.60 -9.46 -0.69
N ALA A 545 -0.75 -8.89 0.50
CA ALA A 545 0.34 -8.82 1.46
C ALA A 545 0.09 -9.70 2.68
N THR A 546 1.16 -10.33 3.18
CA THR A 546 1.17 -11.15 4.40
C THR A 546 2.27 -10.69 5.35
N PRO A 547 2.15 -10.95 6.67
CA PRO A 547 3.26 -10.79 7.60
C PRO A 547 4.46 -11.61 7.12
N LYS A 548 5.66 -11.09 7.34
CA LYS A 548 6.89 -11.70 6.85
C LYS A 548 7.09 -13.10 7.45
N GLY A 549 7.34 -14.09 6.60
CA GLY A 549 7.52 -15.49 7.03
C GLY A 549 6.23 -16.18 7.51
N SER A 550 5.05 -15.65 7.17
CA SER A 550 3.77 -16.30 7.42
C SER A 550 3.59 -17.56 6.57
N SER A 551 2.97 -18.60 7.13
CA SER A 551 2.60 -19.82 6.38
C SER A 551 1.51 -19.59 5.32
N LEU A 552 0.80 -18.45 5.38
CA LEU A 552 -0.11 -17.99 4.34
C LEU A 552 0.62 -17.38 3.14
N GLY A 553 1.94 -17.16 3.27
CA GLY A 553 2.80 -16.69 2.19
C GLY A 553 2.97 -17.76 1.12
N TRP A 554 3.21 -17.31 -0.11
CA TRP A 554 3.52 -18.19 -1.22
C TRP A 554 4.97 -18.66 -1.08
N VAL A 555 5.18 -19.92 -0.76
CA VAL A 555 6.51 -20.54 -0.85
C VAL A 555 6.84 -20.67 -2.33
N GLU A 556 7.91 -19.99 -2.78
CA GLU A 556 8.47 -20.18 -4.13
C GLU A 556 9.00 -21.60 -4.35
#